data_AF-A0A8T0VM75-F1
#
_entry.id   AF-A0A8T0VM75-F1
#
_cell.length_a   1.000
_cell.length_b   1.000
_cell.length_c   1.000
_cell.angle_alpha   90.00
_cell.angle_beta   90.00
_cell.angle_gamma   90.00
#
_symmetry.space_group_name_H-M   'P 1'
#
loop_
_entity.id
_entity.type
_entity.pdbx_description
1 polymer ?
#
loop_
_entity_poly.entity_id
_entity_poly.type
_entity_poly.pdbx_seq_one_letter_code
_entity_poly.pdbx_strand_id
1 'polypeptide(L)'
;MRNDAARNRGSGSRRNAADQVNEALELFPVQRCQTDTTEVRHPAVKDDYIVSSTRSSIKQVYDVISSFTEQKRDLVRSIGFGGILLFPPLKNINRRFAVWLMSRVDPLSQTIVVNNCKRIKFNKTDVEKVFGIPCHGKVVSDCNMPRKVIIPTVKKSYPGTDARENRSIKAAQEVVEKQCSGTMTDTEQDAFKVAFVIYLMSTLLAPGSKYDYVSLEYWGALVEPASIKDFDWCEYVLRKLLQAVVKLKNELQVGNKVSNITGCSVFLQILYLDSIDIGVMNMEHSSFPRIKHFAAEELKSMILADSLSRKPDNLDFEYGRSQICQPKRGGAKSKSG
;
A
#
# COMPACT_ATOMS: atom_id res chain seq x y z
N MET A 1 -46.63 -33.63 22.50
CA MET A 1 -46.04 -33.13 23.76
C MET A 1 -44.52 -33.15 23.61
N ARG A 2 -43.89 -31.97 23.78
CA ARG A 2 -42.54 -31.67 24.33
C ARG A 2 -41.32 -32.47 23.81
N ASN A 3 -40.40 -31.78 23.11
CA ASN A 3 -39.08 -31.27 23.58
C ASN A 3 -37.99 -32.36 23.44
N ASP A 4 -36.78 -32.14 22.91
CA ASP A 4 -35.86 -31.02 23.13
C ASP A 4 -34.98 -30.70 21.91
N ALA A 5 -34.76 -29.39 21.73
CA ALA A 5 -33.76 -28.82 20.85
C ALA A 5 -32.48 -28.54 21.66
N ALA A 6 -31.36 -29.17 21.29
CA ALA A 6 -30.03 -28.76 21.74
C ALA A 6 -29.27 -28.12 20.56
N ARG A 7 -29.14 -26.80 20.63
CA ARG A 7 -28.22 -25.97 19.85
C ARG A 7 -26.80 -26.57 19.93
N ASN A 8 -26.13 -26.65 18.79
CA ASN A 8 -24.68 -26.49 18.78
C ASN A 8 -24.30 -25.34 17.84
N ARG A 9 -24.09 -24.17 18.45
CA ARG A 9 -23.42 -23.03 17.83
C ARG A 9 -21.92 -23.29 17.95
N GLY A 10 -21.30 -23.74 16.87
CA GLY A 10 -19.84 -23.80 16.74
C GLY A 10 -19.34 -22.56 16.02
N SER A 11 -18.73 -21.66 16.77
CA SER A 11 -18.02 -20.46 16.36
C SER A 11 -17.12 -20.65 15.13
N GLY A 12 -17.42 -19.94 14.05
CA GLY A 12 -16.46 -19.67 12.99
C GLY A 12 -15.30 -18.87 13.56
N SER A 13 -14.16 -19.54 13.72
CA SER A 13 -12.92 -18.94 14.21
C SER A 13 -12.55 -17.74 13.35
N ARG A 14 -12.58 -16.54 13.93
CA ARG A 14 -12.03 -15.31 13.35
C ARG A 14 -10.52 -15.51 13.22
N ARG A 15 -10.05 -15.92 12.05
CA ARG A 15 -8.63 -15.93 11.72
C ARG A 15 -8.14 -14.49 11.68
N ASN A 16 -7.21 -14.14 12.55
CA ASN A 16 -6.68 -12.78 12.61
C ASN A 16 -5.68 -12.56 11.45
N ALA A 17 -5.33 -11.30 11.15
CA ALA A 17 -4.39 -10.98 10.08
C ALA A 17 -2.98 -11.56 10.31
N ALA A 18 -2.56 -11.73 11.56
CA ALA A 18 -1.30 -12.38 11.92
C ALA A 18 -1.32 -13.89 11.58
N ASP A 19 -2.46 -14.57 11.70
CA ASP A 19 -2.61 -15.98 11.32
C ASP A 19 -2.44 -16.16 9.80
N GLN A 20 -2.90 -15.20 8.99
CA GLN A 20 -2.71 -15.24 7.53
C GLN A 20 -1.29 -14.82 7.09
N VAL A 21 -0.64 -13.93 7.83
CA VAL A 21 0.80 -13.63 7.63
C VAL A 21 1.63 -14.85 8.02
N ASN A 22 1.28 -15.53 9.11
CA ASN A 22 1.88 -16.79 9.52
C ASN A 22 1.63 -17.90 8.48
N GLU A 23 0.43 -18.01 7.91
CA GLU A 23 0.11 -18.95 6.82
C GLU A 23 0.93 -18.65 5.55
N ALA A 24 1.13 -17.37 5.20
CA ALA A 24 2.03 -16.98 4.12
C ALA A 24 3.51 -17.26 4.42
N LEU A 25 3.91 -17.24 5.70
CA LEU A 25 5.24 -17.65 6.17
C LEU A 25 5.38 -19.18 6.26
N GLU A 26 4.29 -19.93 6.44
CA GLU A 26 4.30 -21.40 6.40
C GLU A 26 4.40 -21.92 4.96
N LEU A 27 3.77 -21.23 4.00
CA LEU A 27 3.94 -21.51 2.57
C LEU A 27 5.34 -21.16 2.06
N PHE A 28 6.06 -20.29 2.77
CA PHE A 28 7.40 -19.85 2.42
C PHE A 28 8.25 -19.61 3.68
N PRO A 29 8.88 -20.66 4.26
CA PRO A 29 9.57 -20.56 5.53
C PRO A 29 10.75 -19.58 5.45
N VAL A 30 10.58 -18.40 6.04
CA VAL A 30 11.70 -17.52 6.39
C VAL A 30 12.30 -18.11 7.67
N GLN A 31 13.57 -18.50 7.63
CA GLN A 31 14.28 -18.98 8.82
C GLN A 31 14.11 -17.98 9.96
N ARG A 32 13.50 -18.42 11.06
CA ARG A 32 13.49 -17.70 12.34
C ARG A 32 14.96 -17.49 12.73
N CYS A 33 15.46 -16.26 12.67
CA CYS A 33 16.67 -15.92 13.39
C CYS A 33 16.33 -15.97 14.88
N GLN A 34 16.78 -17.04 15.54
CA GLN A 34 16.85 -17.09 16.99
C GLN A 34 17.76 -15.97 17.47
N THR A 35 17.38 -15.35 18.58
CA THR A 35 18.14 -14.32 19.27
C THR A 35 19.44 -14.91 19.80
N ASP A 36 20.53 -14.71 19.05
CA ASP A 36 21.88 -14.71 19.60
C ASP A 36 22.67 -13.60 18.90
N THR A 37 23.51 -12.92 19.66
CA THR A 37 24.23 -11.64 19.40
C THR A 37 25.19 -11.64 18.19
N THR A 38 24.78 -12.17 17.06
CA THR A 38 25.51 -12.11 15.79
C THR A 38 24.83 -11.09 14.87
N GLU A 39 25.64 -10.20 14.29
CA GLU A 39 25.19 -9.20 13.32
C GLU A 39 24.30 -9.87 12.25
N VAL A 40 23.02 -9.49 12.19
CA VAL A 40 22.16 -9.86 11.08
C VAL A 40 22.68 -9.11 9.86
N ARG A 41 23.56 -9.77 9.09
CA ARG A 41 24.00 -9.28 7.78
C ARG A 41 22.81 -9.28 6.84
N HIS A 42 22.15 -8.14 6.73
CA HIS A 42 21.20 -7.90 5.66
C HIS A 42 21.97 -7.89 4.33
N PRO A 43 21.54 -8.65 3.31
CA PRO A 43 22.21 -8.67 2.04
C PRO A 43 22.17 -7.26 1.43
N ALA A 44 23.35 -6.73 1.11
CA ALA A 44 23.49 -5.46 0.43
C ALA A 44 22.95 -5.54 -1.00
N VAL A 45 22.41 -4.43 -1.52
CA VAL A 45 21.71 -4.40 -2.81
C VAL A 45 22.71 -4.26 -3.97
N LYS A 46 23.29 -5.37 -4.47
CA LYS A 46 24.22 -5.50 -5.60
C LYS A 46 23.75 -4.87 -6.92
N ASP A 47 24.63 -4.16 -7.64
CA ASP A 47 24.32 -3.59 -8.97
C ASP A 47 23.86 -4.65 -10.00
N ASP A 48 24.17 -5.94 -9.78
CA ASP A 48 23.77 -7.04 -10.67
C ASP A 48 22.28 -7.40 -10.57
N TYR A 49 21.50 -6.76 -9.69
CA TYR A 49 20.05 -6.89 -9.74
C TYR A 49 19.54 -6.27 -11.03
N ILE A 50 19.31 -7.09 -12.05
CA ILE A 50 18.51 -6.73 -13.22
C ILE A 50 17.08 -6.54 -12.73
N VAL A 51 16.78 -5.34 -12.24
CA VAL A 51 15.43 -4.97 -11.88
C VAL A 51 14.69 -4.79 -13.21
N SER A 52 13.99 -5.82 -13.67
CA SER A 52 13.18 -5.75 -14.90
C SER A 52 12.16 -4.63 -14.79
N SER A 53 11.98 -3.79 -15.81
CA SER A 53 11.11 -2.58 -15.80
C SER A 53 9.85 -2.73 -14.92
N THR A 54 9.65 -1.82 -13.95
CA THR A 54 8.37 -1.72 -13.25
C THR A 54 7.33 -1.25 -14.25
N ARG A 55 6.35 -2.10 -14.54
CA ARG A 55 5.12 -1.71 -15.21
C ARG A 55 4.17 -0.96 -14.26
N SER A 56 4.72 -0.09 -13.41
CA SER A 56 3.93 0.62 -12.40
C SER A 56 3.12 1.71 -13.08
N SER A 57 1.81 1.52 -13.13
CA SER A 57 0.80 2.47 -13.59
C SER A 57 0.62 3.67 -12.65
N ILE A 58 1.43 3.78 -11.59
CA ILE A 58 1.48 4.97 -10.73
C ILE A 58 1.67 6.26 -11.54
N LYS A 59 2.40 6.16 -12.67
CA LYS A 59 2.64 7.26 -13.60
C LYS A 59 1.35 7.96 -14.04
N GLN A 60 0.24 7.26 -14.08
CA GLN A 60 -1.05 7.78 -14.54
C GLN A 60 -1.98 8.17 -13.39
N VAL A 61 -1.67 7.84 -12.14
CA VAL A 61 -2.59 8.07 -11.02
C VAL A 61 -2.84 9.57 -10.82
N TYR A 62 -1.80 10.40 -10.87
CA TYR A 62 -1.94 11.86 -10.81
C TYR A 62 -2.71 12.42 -12.01
N ASP A 63 -2.36 12.01 -13.23
CA ASP A 63 -2.99 12.50 -14.45
C ASP A 63 -4.49 12.18 -14.47
N VAL A 64 -4.87 10.96 -14.06
CA VAL A 64 -6.26 10.54 -13.93
C VAL A 64 -6.99 11.36 -12.87
N ILE A 65 -6.44 11.47 -11.65
CA ILE A 65 -7.10 12.20 -10.54
C ILE A 65 -7.23 13.70 -10.83
N SER A 66 -6.23 14.30 -11.45
CA SER A 66 -6.24 15.73 -11.81
C SER A 66 -7.26 16.06 -12.90
N SER A 67 -7.67 15.08 -13.71
CA SER A 67 -8.74 15.23 -14.71
C SER A 67 -10.16 15.15 -14.14
N PHE A 68 -10.34 14.83 -12.86
CA PHE A 68 -11.66 14.64 -12.28
C PHE A 68 -12.46 15.94 -12.15
N THR A 69 -13.71 15.88 -12.57
CA THR A 69 -14.73 16.90 -12.25
C THR A 69 -15.03 16.91 -10.75
N GLU A 70 -15.61 18.00 -10.22
CA GLU A 70 -16.01 18.04 -8.81
C GLU A 70 -17.00 16.94 -8.45
N GLN A 71 -17.92 16.55 -9.36
CA GLN A 71 -18.82 15.41 -9.12
C GLN A 71 -18.02 14.12 -8.83
N LYS A 72 -16.99 13.80 -9.64
CA LYS A 72 -16.13 12.62 -9.38
C LYS A 72 -15.35 12.75 -8.08
N ARG A 73 -14.87 13.95 -7.76
CA ARG A 73 -14.15 14.23 -6.49
C ARG A 73 -15.05 14.02 -5.28
N ASP A 74 -16.32 14.44 -5.36
CA ASP A 74 -17.30 14.19 -4.31
C ASP A 74 -17.61 12.70 -4.14
N LEU A 75 -17.68 11.94 -5.23
CA LEU A 75 -17.83 10.49 -5.16
C LEU A 75 -16.63 9.84 -4.44
N VAL A 76 -15.39 10.24 -4.77
CA VAL A 76 -14.17 9.76 -4.09
C VAL A 76 -14.19 10.11 -2.60
N ARG A 77 -14.61 11.33 -2.23
CA ARG A 77 -14.79 11.74 -0.83
C ARG A 77 -15.86 10.89 -0.14
N SER A 78 -16.97 10.61 -0.81
CA SER A 78 -18.12 9.88 -0.25
C SER A 78 -17.78 8.44 0.16
N ILE A 79 -16.83 7.80 -0.55
CA ILE A 79 -16.35 6.45 -0.24
C ILE A 79 -15.14 6.44 0.71
N GLY A 80 -14.73 7.61 1.23
CA GLY A 80 -13.67 7.74 2.23
C GLY A 80 -12.25 7.81 1.65
N PHE A 81 -12.09 7.94 0.33
CA PHE A 81 -10.77 8.02 -0.34
C PHE A 81 -10.35 9.47 -0.64
N GLY A 82 -10.94 10.45 0.05
CA GLY A 82 -10.70 11.88 -0.21
C GLY A 82 -9.24 12.32 -0.11
N GLY A 83 -8.42 11.66 0.72
CA GLY A 83 -6.98 11.96 0.82
C GLY A 83 -6.22 11.72 -0.48
N ILE A 84 -6.63 10.72 -1.27
CA ILE A 84 -6.02 10.40 -2.56
C ILE A 84 -6.20 11.52 -3.59
N LEU A 85 -7.20 12.39 -3.43
CA LEU A 85 -7.38 13.56 -4.30
C LEU A 85 -6.23 14.58 -4.18
N LEU A 86 -5.39 14.45 -3.14
CA LEU A 86 -4.19 15.26 -2.89
C LEU A 86 -2.91 14.53 -3.32
N PHE A 87 -3.02 13.46 -4.09
CA PHE A 87 -1.87 12.74 -4.63
C PHE A 87 -1.03 13.69 -5.50
N PRO A 88 0.30 13.78 -5.27
CA PRO A 88 1.15 14.74 -5.96
C PRO A 88 1.51 14.26 -7.38
N PRO A 89 2.14 15.12 -8.21
CA PRO A 89 2.72 14.73 -9.49
C PRO A 89 3.89 13.74 -9.32
N LEU A 90 3.58 12.47 -9.04
CA LEU A 90 4.54 11.40 -8.84
C LEU A 90 4.56 10.48 -10.07
N LYS A 91 5.53 10.74 -10.96
CA LYS A 91 5.61 10.02 -12.25
C LYS A 91 6.24 8.63 -12.13
N ASN A 92 7.19 8.45 -11.22
CA ASN A 92 7.94 7.20 -11.06
C ASN A 92 8.33 6.98 -9.60
N ILE A 93 8.48 5.70 -9.24
CA ILE A 93 9.05 5.26 -7.96
C ILE A 93 10.54 5.00 -8.14
N ASN A 94 11.38 5.39 -7.16
CA ASN A 94 12.76 4.94 -7.13
C ASN A 94 12.80 3.45 -6.74
N ARG A 95 13.01 2.61 -7.75
CA ARG A 95 12.94 1.15 -7.60
C ARG A 95 14.05 0.58 -6.73
N ARG A 96 15.27 1.10 -6.87
CA ARG A 96 16.41 0.64 -6.06
C ARG A 96 16.14 0.93 -4.59
N PHE A 97 15.63 2.12 -4.32
CA PHE A 97 15.23 2.52 -2.98
C PHE A 97 14.06 1.70 -2.44
N ALA A 98 13.04 1.43 -3.25
CA ALA A 98 11.93 0.55 -2.88
C ALA A 98 12.39 -0.89 -2.54
N VAL A 99 13.27 -1.47 -3.36
CA VAL A 99 13.85 -2.81 -3.09
C VAL A 99 14.68 -2.79 -1.81
N TRP A 100 15.51 -1.76 -1.60
CA TRP A 100 16.28 -1.61 -0.38
C TRP A 100 15.37 -1.49 0.86
N LEU A 101 14.34 -0.64 0.82
CA LEU A 101 13.39 -0.53 1.93
C LEU A 101 12.70 -1.86 2.23
N MET A 102 12.20 -2.54 1.20
CA MET A 102 11.53 -3.82 1.37
C MET A 102 12.46 -4.91 1.90
N SER A 103 13.75 -4.92 1.53
CA SER A 103 14.72 -5.89 2.09
C SER A 103 15.01 -5.63 3.58
N ARG A 104 14.89 -4.36 4.02
CA ARG A 104 15.07 -3.91 5.40
C ARG A 104 13.83 -4.07 6.29
N VAL A 105 12.67 -4.37 5.73
CA VAL A 105 11.45 -4.62 6.52
C VAL A 105 11.54 -5.97 7.23
N ASP A 106 11.30 -5.95 8.54
CA ASP A 106 10.88 -7.12 9.31
C ASP A 106 9.34 -7.22 9.27
N PRO A 107 8.79 -8.23 8.56
CA PRO A 107 7.36 -8.33 8.35
C PRO A 107 6.58 -8.74 9.61
N LEU A 108 7.23 -9.39 10.58
CA LEU A 108 6.58 -9.82 11.82
C LEU A 108 6.39 -8.65 12.78
N SER A 109 7.43 -7.84 12.95
CA SER A 109 7.39 -6.67 13.84
C SER A 109 6.92 -5.38 13.17
N GLN A 110 6.58 -5.43 11.87
CA GLN A 110 6.18 -4.27 11.05
C GLN A 110 7.16 -3.10 11.25
N THR A 111 8.44 -3.37 11.02
CA THR A 111 9.53 -2.43 11.31
C THR A 111 10.50 -2.36 10.13
N ILE A 112 10.85 -1.14 9.69
CA ILE A 112 11.99 -0.92 8.79
C ILE A 112 13.25 -0.90 9.66
N VAL A 113 14.14 -1.86 9.46
CA VAL A 113 15.42 -2.00 10.19
C VAL A 113 16.55 -1.50 9.31
N VAL A 114 16.91 -0.23 9.47
CA VAL A 114 17.99 0.40 8.68
C VAL A 114 19.35 -0.08 9.18
N ASN A 115 19.54 -0.05 10.50
CA ASN A 115 20.66 -0.64 11.22
C ASN A 115 20.25 -0.92 12.68
N ASN A 116 21.18 -1.41 13.51
CA ASN A 116 20.91 -1.81 14.89
C ASN A 116 20.30 -0.69 15.75
N CYS A 117 20.57 0.59 15.44
CA CYS A 117 20.09 1.74 16.20
C CYS A 117 18.92 2.47 15.54
N LYS A 118 18.72 2.31 14.22
CA LYS A 118 17.70 3.00 13.43
C LYS A 118 16.60 2.03 13.02
N ARG A 119 15.48 2.08 13.73
CA ARG A 119 14.30 1.24 13.51
C ARG A 119 13.04 2.10 13.43
N ILE A 120 12.26 1.95 12.37
CA ILE A 120 11.01 2.69 12.15
C ILE A 120 9.86 1.70 12.20
N LYS A 121 9.09 1.72 13.28
CA LYS A 121 7.86 0.93 13.40
C LYS A 121 6.75 1.57 12.58
N PHE A 122 5.90 0.75 11.99
CA PHE A 122 4.71 1.21 11.28
C PHE A 122 3.54 0.27 11.51
N ASN A 123 2.34 0.80 11.29
CA ASN A 123 1.10 0.03 11.32
C ASN A 123 0.08 0.65 10.34
N LYS A 124 -1.16 0.15 10.35
CA LYS A 124 -2.21 0.61 9.43
C LYS A 124 -2.56 2.10 9.59
N THR A 125 -2.43 2.68 10.79
CA THR A 125 -2.70 4.12 11.01
C THR A 125 -1.66 5.00 10.32
N ASP A 126 -0.46 4.49 10.06
CA ASP A 126 0.53 5.22 9.26
C ASP A 126 0.16 5.20 7.78
N VAL A 127 -0.50 4.14 7.30
CA VAL A 127 -1.09 4.10 5.94
C VAL A 127 -2.19 5.16 5.82
N GLU A 128 -3.04 5.30 6.84
CA GLU A 128 -4.07 6.35 6.92
C GLU A 128 -3.44 7.75 6.86
N LYS A 129 -2.41 8.00 7.66
CA LYS A 129 -1.69 9.28 7.63
C LYS A 129 -1.06 9.55 6.27
N VAL A 130 -0.50 8.54 5.61
CA VAL A 130 0.17 8.70 4.32
C VAL A 130 -0.81 8.98 3.20
N PHE A 131 -1.94 8.28 3.12
CA PHE A 131 -2.85 8.34 1.96
C PHE A 131 -4.21 9.00 2.24
N GLY A 132 -4.66 9.05 3.49
CA GLY A 132 -6.00 9.52 3.88
C GLY A 132 -7.11 8.63 3.32
N ILE A 133 -7.00 7.32 3.54
CA ILE A 133 -8.00 6.29 3.18
C ILE A 133 -8.55 5.62 4.44
N PRO A 134 -9.68 4.90 4.39
CA PRO A 134 -10.31 4.37 5.60
C PRO A 134 -9.43 3.33 6.32
N CYS A 135 -9.32 3.46 7.65
CA CYS A 135 -8.45 2.65 8.51
C CYS A 135 -9.18 1.84 9.59
N HIS A 136 -10.51 1.85 9.54
CA HIS A 136 -11.39 1.27 10.55
C HIS A 136 -12.60 0.64 9.86
N GLY A 137 -13.27 -0.28 10.55
CA GLY A 137 -14.51 -0.90 10.08
C GLY A 137 -14.34 -2.40 9.79
N LYS A 138 -15.10 -2.88 8.81
CA LYS A 138 -15.16 -4.29 8.41
C LYS A 138 -13.85 -4.73 7.75
N VAL A 139 -13.46 -5.98 7.96
CA VAL A 139 -12.27 -6.54 7.29
C VAL A 139 -12.56 -6.68 5.79
N VAL A 140 -11.65 -6.18 4.95
CA VAL A 140 -11.66 -6.35 3.48
C VAL A 140 -11.30 -7.81 3.13
N SER A 141 -12.22 -8.72 3.40
CA SER A 141 -12.19 -10.17 3.08
C SER A 141 -13.52 -10.84 3.44
N ASP A 142 -14.29 -10.27 4.39
CA ASP A 142 -15.47 -10.88 5.01
C ASP A 142 -16.77 -10.65 4.23
N CYS A 143 -16.73 -10.90 2.93
CA CYS A 143 -17.96 -11.11 2.18
C CYS A 143 -18.37 -12.57 2.37
N ASN A 144 -19.42 -12.83 3.15
CA ASN A 144 -20.05 -14.17 3.29
C ASN A 144 -20.65 -14.70 1.97
N MET A 145 -20.33 -14.06 0.85
CA MET A 145 -20.83 -14.35 -0.48
C MET A 145 -19.81 -15.19 -1.23
N PRO A 146 -20.23 -16.28 -1.90
CA PRO A 146 -19.35 -17.02 -2.78
C PRO A 146 -18.82 -16.14 -3.92
N ARG A 147 -17.58 -16.38 -4.37
CA ARG A 147 -16.98 -15.67 -5.53
C ARG A 147 -17.85 -15.71 -6.78
N LYS A 148 -18.59 -16.82 -6.99
CA LYS A 148 -19.56 -17.00 -8.07
C LYS A 148 -20.74 -16.01 -8.03
N VAL A 149 -20.98 -15.35 -6.90
CA VAL A 149 -21.99 -14.29 -6.73
C VAL A 149 -21.34 -12.91 -6.78
N ILE A 150 -20.21 -12.72 -6.08
CA ILE A 150 -19.52 -11.43 -6.03
C ILE A 150 -19.12 -10.96 -7.43
N ILE A 151 -18.53 -11.83 -8.24
CA ILE A 151 -18.03 -11.45 -9.56
C ILE A 151 -19.17 -10.96 -10.46
N PRO A 152 -20.28 -11.71 -10.66
CA PRO A 152 -21.42 -11.18 -11.40
C PRO A 152 -22.03 -9.91 -10.82
N THR A 153 -22.13 -9.77 -9.49
CA THR A 153 -22.73 -8.57 -8.88
C THR A 153 -21.89 -7.33 -9.13
N VAL A 154 -20.57 -7.40 -8.91
CA VAL A 154 -19.66 -6.28 -9.19
C VAL A 154 -19.65 -5.96 -10.68
N LYS A 155 -19.71 -6.98 -11.56
CA LYS A 155 -19.85 -6.78 -13.03
C LYS A 155 -21.22 -6.23 -13.47
N LYS A 156 -22.27 -6.34 -12.64
CA LYS A 156 -23.56 -5.68 -12.93
C LYS A 156 -23.50 -4.21 -12.56
N SER A 157 -22.90 -3.90 -11.42
CA SER A 157 -22.67 -2.51 -10.98
C SER A 157 -21.64 -1.78 -11.85
N TYR A 158 -20.81 -2.52 -12.59
CA TYR A 158 -19.84 -2.02 -13.56
C TYR A 158 -19.99 -2.80 -14.89
N PRO A 159 -20.80 -2.31 -15.83
CA PRO A 159 -20.87 -2.90 -17.15
C PRO A 159 -19.63 -2.49 -17.95
N GLY A 160 -18.54 -3.27 -17.85
CA GLY A 160 -17.45 -3.15 -18.80
C GLY A 160 -17.89 -3.60 -20.19
N THR A 161 -17.44 -2.89 -21.21
CA THR A 161 -17.48 -3.34 -22.61
C THR A 161 -16.80 -4.71 -22.69
N ASP A 162 -17.55 -5.71 -23.15
CA ASP A 162 -17.20 -7.13 -23.24
C ASP A 162 -16.91 -7.93 -21.94
N ALA A 163 -17.56 -9.10 -21.84
CA ALA A 163 -17.51 -10.00 -20.70
C ALA A 163 -16.09 -10.51 -20.35
N ARG A 164 -15.16 -10.48 -21.32
CA ARG A 164 -13.75 -10.88 -21.19
C ARG A 164 -12.86 -9.79 -20.57
N GLU A 165 -13.13 -8.51 -20.80
CA GLU A 165 -12.28 -7.40 -20.33
C GLU A 165 -12.61 -6.94 -18.90
N ASN A 166 -13.73 -7.43 -18.36
CA ASN A 166 -14.27 -7.13 -17.02
C ASN A 166 -13.39 -7.55 -15.81
N ARG A 167 -12.16 -8.01 -16.03
CA ARG A 167 -11.15 -8.28 -14.99
C ARG A 167 -9.83 -7.55 -15.20
N SER A 168 -9.78 -6.67 -16.21
CA SER A 168 -8.57 -5.92 -16.55
C SER A 168 -8.53 -4.58 -15.80
N ILE A 169 -7.31 -4.14 -15.47
CA ILE A 169 -7.07 -2.82 -14.87
C ILE A 169 -7.47 -1.72 -15.86
N LYS A 170 -7.27 -1.98 -17.15
CA LYS A 170 -7.62 -1.09 -18.26
C LYS A 170 -9.10 -0.76 -18.32
N ALA A 171 -9.98 -1.75 -18.14
CA ALA A 171 -11.41 -1.49 -18.15
C ALA A 171 -11.88 -0.65 -16.93
N ALA A 172 -11.24 -0.82 -15.77
CA ALA A 172 -11.48 0.07 -14.63
C ALA A 172 -10.98 1.50 -14.91
N GLN A 173 -9.81 1.63 -15.52
CA GLN A 173 -9.24 2.92 -15.93
C GLN A 173 -10.14 3.66 -16.93
N GLU A 174 -10.67 2.98 -17.95
CA GLU A 174 -11.57 3.56 -18.95
C GLU A 174 -12.85 4.15 -18.33
N VAL A 175 -13.43 3.46 -17.34
CA VAL A 175 -14.59 3.97 -16.58
C VAL A 175 -14.20 5.20 -15.76
N VAL A 176 -13.02 5.16 -15.13
CA VAL A 176 -12.53 6.27 -14.30
C VAL A 176 -12.22 7.51 -15.15
N GLU A 177 -11.67 7.33 -16.35
CA GLU A 177 -11.30 8.40 -17.29
C GLU A 177 -12.45 8.91 -18.15
N LYS A 178 -13.55 8.12 -18.29
CA LYS A 178 -14.72 8.49 -19.11
C LYS A 178 -15.20 9.90 -18.75
N GLN A 179 -15.23 10.78 -19.74
CA GLN A 179 -15.76 12.13 -19.57
C GLN A 179 -17.29 12.09 -19.46
N CYS A 180 -17.82 12.86 -18.51
CA CYS A 180 -19.26 12.98 -18.29
C CYS A 180 -19.68 14.38 -18.74
N SER A 181 -20.51 14.46 -19.79
CA SER A 181 -21.05 15.73 -20.32
C SER A 181 -22.24 16.28 -19.52
N GLY A 182 -22.67 15.59 -18.47
CA GLY A 182 -23.77 15.98 -17.59
C GLY A 182 -23.74 15.23 -16.25
N THR A 183 -24.79 15.39 -15.44
CA THR A 183 -24.90 14.75 -14.12
C THR A 183 -24.96 13.23 -14.26
N MET A 184 -24.03 12.52 -13.62
CA MET A 184 -24.02 11.05 -13.57
C MET A 184 -25.27 10.50 -12.88
N THR A 185 -25.90 9.48 -13.49
CA THR A 185 -26.96 8.67 -12.85
C THR A 185 -26.41 7.88 -11.66
N ASP A 186 -27.28 7.41 -10.75
CA ASP A 186 -26.85 6.63 -9.58
C ASP A 186 -26.03 5.39 -9.98
N THR A 187 -26.45 4.70 -11.04
CA THR A 187 -25.73 3.55 -11.61
C THR A 187 -24.33 3.94 -12.11
N GLU A 188 -24.19 5.09 -12.78
CA GLU A 188 -22.88 5.58 -13.24
C GLU A 188 -21.99 6.01 -12.08
N GLN A 189 -22.56 6.64 -11.05
CA GLN A 189 -21.83 7.01 -9.83
C GLN A 189 -21.30 5.77 -9.11
N ASP A 190 -22.11 4.73 -9.00
CA ASP A 190 -21.71 3.47 -8.37
C ASP A 190 -20.68 2.70 -9.19
N ALA A 191 -20.84 2.66 -10.52
CA ALA A 191 -19.84 2.12 -11.44
C ALA A 191 -18.49 2.84 -11.28
N PHE A 192 -18.52 4.17 -11.18
CA PHE A 192 -17.33 4.99 -10.97
C PHE A 192 -16.65 4.68 -9.64
N LYS A 193 -17.39 4.62 -8.52
CA LYS A 193 -16.83 4.29 -7.19
C LYS A 193 -16.11 2.94 -7.20
N VAL A 194 -16.76 1.92 -7.76
CA VAL A 194 -16.20 0.56 -7.88
C VAL A 194 -14.95 0.57 -8.75
N ALA A 195 -15.03 1.18 -9.95
CA ALA A 195 -13.91 1.25 -10.87
C ALA A 195 -12.72 2.03 -10.29
N PHE A 196 -12.98 3.12 -9.57
CA PHE A 196 -11.95 3.91 -8.91
C PHE A 196 -11.17 3.11 -7.86
N VAL A 197 -11.85 2.35 -7.00
CA VAL A 197 -11.17 1.49 -6.01
C VAL A 197 -10.39 0.38 -6.69
N ILE A 198 -10.93 -0.25 -7.74
CA ILE A 198 -10.23 -1.29 -8.51
C ILE A 198 -8.95 -0.72 -9.15
N TYR A 199 -9.08 0.42 -9.81
CA TYR A 199 -7.97 1.13 -10.43
C TYR A 199 -6.89 1.42 -9.39
N LEU A 200 -7.25 2.11 -8.31
CA LEU A 200 -6.30 2.56 -7.28
C LEU A 200 -5.61 1.38 -6.56
N MET A 201 -6.34 0.32 -6.27
CA MET A 201 -5.76 -0.89 -5.68
C MET A 201 -4.77 -1.56 -6.62
N SER A 202 -5.08 -1.59 -7.92
CA SER A 202 -4.24 -2.28 -8.89
C SER A 202 -3.01 -1.45 -9.31
N THR A 203 -3.06 -0.13 -9.18
CA THR A 203 -1.99 0.79 -9.64
C THR A 203 -1.09 1.31 -8.52
N LEU A 204 -1.62 1.51 -7.31
CA LEU A 204 -0.91 2.18 -6.21
C LEU A 204 -0.92 1.38 -4.90
N LEU A 205 -2.10 1.00 -4.41
CA LEU A 205 -2.29 0.58 -3.02
C LEU A 205 -2.04 -0.92 -2.79
N ALA A 206 -2.28 -1.77 -3.78
CA ALA A 206 -2.00 -3.20 -3.68
C ALA A 206 -1.61 -3.81 -5.05
N PRO A 207 -0.67 -3.21 -5.80
CA PRO A 207 -0.31 -3.67 -7.13
C PRO A 207 0.19 -5.12 -7.09
N GLY A 208 -0.40 -5.96 -7.95
CA GLY A 208 -0.08 -7.39 -8.05
C GLY A 208 1.06 -7.70 -9.03
N SER A 209 1.44 -8.97 -9.13
CA SER A 209 2.52 -9.43 -10.02
C SER A 209 2.11 -9.64 -11.48
N LYS A 210 0.80 -9.71 -11.77
CA LYS A 210 0.24 -9.96 -13.11
C LYS A 210 -0.36 -8.68 -13.68
N TYR A 211 0.05 -8.33 -14.90
CA TYR A 211 -0.22 -7.07 -15.61
C TYR A 211 -1.72 -6.79 -15.88
N ASP A 212 -2.57 -7.83 -15.92
CA ASP A 212 -3.99 -7.69 -16.28
C ASP A 212 -4.95 -8.44 -15.35
N TYR A 213 -4.54 -8.75 -14.11
CA TYR A 213 -5.40 -9.49 -13.19
C TYR A 213 -5.63 -8.74 -11.89
N VAL A 214 -6.86 -8.24 -11.73
CA VAL A 214 -7.34 -7.62 -10.50
C VAL A 214 -7.44 -8.68 -9.40
N SER A 215 -6.86 -8.39 -8.22
CA SER A 215 -7.07 -9.20 -7.02
C SER A 215 -8.55 -9.22 -6.65
N LEU A 216 -9.15 -10.41 -6.56
CA LEU A 216 -10.57 -10.56 -6.23
C LEU A 216 -10.84 -10.50 -4.72
N GLU A 217 -9.81 -10.44 -3.89
CA GLU A 217 -9.94 -10.55 -2.43
C GLU A 217 -10.73 -9.41 -1.80
N TYR A 218 -10.68 -8.21 -2.40
CA TYR A 218 -11.42 -7.04 -1.90
C TYR A 218 -12.76 -6.82 -2.59
N TRP A 219 -13.13 -7.61 -3.60
CA TRP A 219 -14.34 -7.39 -4.39
C TRP A 219 -15.62 -7.53 -3.55
N GLY A 220 -15.56 -8.27 -2.45
CA GLY A 220 -16.64 -8.32 -1.47
C GLY A 220 -17.05 -6.96 -0.91
N ALA A 221 -16.07 -6.07 -0.70
CA ALA A 221 -16.28 -4.72 -0.21
C ALA A 221 -16.83 -3.77 -1.27
N LEU A 222 -16.86 -4.20 -2.54
CA LEU A 222 -17.36 -3.43 -3.68
C LEU A 222 -18.79 -3.79 -4.08
N VAL A 223 -19.39 -4.80 -3.45
CA VAL A 223 -20.74 -5.25 -3.75
C VAL A 223 -21.77 -4.15 -3.50
N GLU A 224 -21.58 -3.39 -2.42
CA GLU A 224 -22.43 -2.26 -2.02
C GLU A 224 -21.57 -0.99 -2.00
N PRO A 225 -21.55 -0.20 -3.10
CA PRO A 225 -20.65 0.95 -3.24
C PRO A 225 -20.79 2.01 -2.15
N ALA A 226 -22.00 2.19 -1.59
CA ALA A 226 -22.21 3.13 -0.49
C ALA A 226 -21.49 2.72 0.81
N SER A 227 -21.20 1.42 0.96
CA SER A 227 -20.54 0.86 2.15
C SER A 227 -19.02 0.75 2.04
N ILE A 228 -18.43 1.15 0.90
CA ILE A 228 -16.97 1.07 0.67
C ILE A 228 -16.19 1.73 1.82
N LYS A 229 -16.65 2.89 2.31
CA LYS A 229 -16.01 3.64 3.40
C LYS A 229 -15.99 2.90 4.74
N ASP A 230 -16.85 1.91 4.93
CA ASP A 230 -17.03 1.18 6.19
C ASP A 230 -16.07 -0.01 6.33
N PHE A 231 -15.12 -0.17 5.40
CA PHE A 231 -14.11 -1.22 5.41
C PHE A 231 -12.73 -0.68 5.77
N ASP A 232 -11.94 -1.51 6.45
CA ASP A 232 -10.56 -1.21 6.83
C ASP A 232 -9.60 -1.46 5.65
N TRP A 233 -9.50 -0.46 4.78
CA TRP A 233 -8.62 -0.49 3.61
C TRP A 233 -7.15 -0.37 3.98
N CYS A 234 -6.81 0.36 5.04
CA CYS A 234 -5.43 0.48 5.51
C CYS A 234 -4.85 -0.88 5.93
N GLU A 235 -5.61 -1.68 6.68
CA GLU A 235 -5.19 -3.04 7.06
C GLU A 235 -5.03 -3.95 5.82
N TYR A 236 -5.90 -3.82 4.81
CA TYR A 236 -5.76 -4.54 3.55
C TYR A 236 -4.45 -4.20 2.83
N VAL A 237 -4.18 -2.90 2.68
CA VAL A 237 -2.96 -2.38 2.03
C VAL A 237 -1.70 -2.84 2.76
N LEU A 238 -1.69 -2.72 4.09
CA LEU A 238 -0.58 -3.16 4.93
C LEU A 238 -0.31 -4.66 4.77
N ARG A 239 -1.35 -5.49 4.85
CA ARG A 239 -1.22 -6.94 4.65
C ARG A 239 -0.65 -7.29 3.28
N LYS A 240 -1.13 -6.63 2.21
CA LYS A 240 -0.60 -6.83 0.85
C LYS A 240 0.84 -6.39 0.68
N LEU A 241 1.24 -5.30 1.35
CA LEU A 241 2.63 -4.87 1.39
C LEU A 241 3.53 -5.91 2.09
N LEU A 242 3.12 -6.42 3.25
CA LEU A 242 3.90 -7.42 3.99
C LEU A 242 4.05 -8.73 3.21
N GLN A 243 3.00 -9.19 2.52
CA GLN A 243 3.09 -10.32 1.59
C GLN A 243 4.10 -10.06 0.46
N ALA A 244 4.12 -8.85 -0.10
CA ALA A 244 5.08 -8.47 -1.13
C ALA A 244 6.53 -8.39 -0.59
N VAL A 245 6.72 -7.95 0.65
CA VAL A 245 8.03 -7.96 1.33
C VAL A 245 8.55 -9.38 1.47
N VAL A 246 7.74 -10.31 1.97
CA VAL A 246 8.15 -11.73 2.12
C VAL A 246 8.53 -12.32 0.76
N LYS A 247 7.70 -12.12 -0.27
CA LYS A 247 7.97 -12.57 -1.63
C LYS A 247 9.30 -12.01 -2.17
N LEU A 248 9.52 -10.71 -2.01
CA LEU A 248 10.74 -10.04 -2.49
C LEU A 248 11.98 -10.57 -1.77
N LYS A 249 11.91 -10.76 -0.44
CA LYS A 249 13.04 -11.31 0.33
C LYS A 249 13.37 -12.73 -0.12
N ASN A 250 12.38 -13.57 -0.39
CA ASN A 250 12.61 -14.90 -0.94
C ASN A 250 13.24 -14.85 -2.34
N GLU A 251 12.77 -13.96 -3.22
CA GLU A 251 13.40 -13.75 -4.55
C GLU A 251 14.88 -13.38 -4.40
N LEU A 252 15.23 -12.47 -3.48
CA LEU A 252 16.61 -12.07 -3.21
C LEU A 252 17.50 -13.21 -2.64
N GLN A 253 16.92 -14.19 -1.94
CA GLN A 253 17.66 -15.36 -1.44
C GLN A 253 17.88 -16.42 -2.54
N VAL A 254 16.88 -16.64 -3.38
CA VAL A 254 16.90 -17.70 -4.41
C VAL A 254 17.63 -17.26 -5.68
N GLY A 255 17.67 -15.97 -5.98
CA GLY A 255 18.41 -15.45 -7.13
C GLY A 255 18.71 -13.95 -7.07
N ASN A 256 19.73 -13.50 -7.80
CA ASN A 256 20.08 -12.08 -7.89
C ASN A 256 19.12 -11.28 -8.79
N LYS A 257 17.81 -11.60 -8.83
CA LYS A 257 16.87 -10.92 -9.72
C LYS A 257 15.51 -10.72 -9.07
N VAL A 258 15.18 -9.46 -8.80
CA VAL A 258 13.82 -9.05 -8.43
C VAL A 258 13.00 -8.91 -9.71
N SER A 259 11.98 -9.76 -9.84
CA SER A 259 11.18 -9.85 -11.05
C SER A 259 10.28 -8.62 -11.24
N ASN A 260 9.53 -8.25 -10.20
CA ASN A 260 8.63 -7.10 -10.15
C ASN A 260 8.41 -6.66 -8.68
N ILE A 261 8.29 -5.35 -8.46
CA ILE A 261 7.91 -4.79 -7.15
C ILE A 261 6.38 -4.82 -7.06
N THR A 262 5.84 -5.54 -6.10
CA THR A 262 4.39 -5.62 -5.80
C THR A 262 4.09 -4.96 -4.45
N GLY A 263 2.80 -4.76 -4.15
CA GLY A 263 2.38 -4.08 -2.92
C GLY A 263 2.73 -2.58 -2.93
N CYS A 264 2.27 -1.85 -1.90
CA CYS A 264 2.40 -0.40 -1.85
C CYS A 264 3.82 0.05 -1.42
N SER A 265 4.82 -0.10 -2.30
CA SER A 265 6.19 0.36 -1.99
C SER A 265 6.31 1.89 -1.83
N VAL A 266 5.36 2.66 -2.36
CA VAL A 266 5.26 4.11 -2.17
C VAL A 266 5.08 4.46 -0.69
N PHE A 267 4.26 3.67 0.02
CA PHE A 267 4.04 3.84 1.45
C PHE A 267 5.36 3.81 2.21
N LEU A 268 6.21 2.80 1.96
CA LEU A 268 7.49 2.66 2.65
C LEU A 268 8.44 3.82 2.34
N GLN A 269 8.47 4.30 1.10
CA GLN A 269 9.32 5.43 0.71
C GLN A 269 8.92 6.71 1.43
N ILE A 270 7.63 7.03 1.44
CA ILE A 270 7.11 8.21 2.13
C ILE A 270 7.35 8.08 3.62
N LEU A 271 6.92 6.97 4.23
CA LEU A 271 7.08 6.71 5.66
C LEU A 271 8.54 6.88 6.10
N TYR A 272 9.47 6.28 5.36
CA TYR A 272 10.88 6.36 5.68
C TYR A 272 11.42 7.78 5.58
N LEU A 273 11.17 8.46 4.45
CA LEU A 273 11.69 9.81 4.20
C LEU A 273 11.06 10.85 5.14
N ASP A 274 9.80 10.64 5.53
CA ASP A 274 9.09 11.42 6.55
C ASP A 274 9.62 11.17 7.98
N SER A 275 10.30 10.03 8.20
CA SER A 275 10.83 9.65 9.50
C SER A 275 12.28 10.07 9.73
N ILE A 276 12.99 10.52 8.70
CA ILE A 276 14.43 10.87 8.79
C ILE A 276 14.66 12.38 8.75
N ASP A 277 15.70 12.81 9.45
CA ASP A 277 16.16 14.18 9.51
C ASP A 277 17.14 14.47 8.37
N ILE A 278 16.64 15.15 7.34
CA ILE A 278 17.38 15.62 6.16
C ILE A 278 17.56 17.15 6.20
N GLY A 279 17.52 17.73 7.41
CA GLY A 279 17.74 19.16 7.64
C GLY A 279 16.67 20.04 7.02
N VAL A 280 17.08 20.92 6.09
CA VAL A 280 16.19 21.93 5.49
C VAL A 280 15.06 21.34 4.63
N MET A 281 15.16 20.06 4.26
CA MET A 281 14.12 19.35 3.50
C MET A 281 13.08 18.66 4.40
N ASN A 282 13.19 18.77 5.72
CA ASN A 282 12.21 18.19 6.64
C ASN A 282 10.85 18.87 6.45
N MET A 283 9.82 18.04 6.28
CA MET A 283 8.46 18.51 6.11
C MET A 283 7.79 18.74 7.47
N GLU A 284 6.74 19.56 7.50
CA GLU A 284 5.95 19.73 8.72
C GLU A 284 5.03 18.52 8.94
N HIS A 285 5.06 17.88 10.11
CA HIS A 285 4.32 16.63 10.39
C HIS A 285 2.84 16.85 10.79
N SER A 286 2.34 18.09 10.77
CA SER A 286 0.96 18.44 11.14
C SER A 286 -0.04 18.27 9.99
N SER A 287 0.46 18.12 8.76
CA SER A 287 -0.33 18.26 7.55
C SER A 287 -0.52 16.91 6.85
N PHE A 288 -1.78 16.50 6.68
CA PHE A 288 -2.19 15.21 6.11
C PHE A 288 -3.02 15.38 4.82
N PRO A 289 -3.11 14.35 3.96
CA PRO A 289 -2.30 13.13 3.98
C PRO A 289 -0.83 13.44 3.67
N ARG A 290 0.12 12.66 4.21
CA ARG A 290 1.56 12.95 4.07
C ARG A 290 2.00 12.97 2.62
N ILE A 291 1.45 12.08 1.79
CA ILE A 291 1.84 11.92 0.38
C ILE A 291 1.83 13.23 -0.42
N LYS A 292 0.96 14.18 -0.09
CA LYS A 292 0.83 15.44 -0.84
C LYS A 292 2.11 16.28 -0.87
N HIS A 293 3.02 16.07 0.08
CA HIS A 293 4.29 16.79 0.16
C HIS A 293 5.43 16.10 -0.60
N PHE A 294 5.23 14.86 -1.04
CA PHE A 294 6.25 14.02 -1.66
C PHE A 294 6.06 13.94 -3.18
N ALA A 295 6.14 15.08 -3.86
CA ALA A 295 6.20 15.08 -5.33
C ALA A 295 7.55 14.54 -5.83
N ALA A 296 7.65 14.33 -7.15
CA ALA A 296 8.75 13.56 -7.73
C ALA A 296 10.15 14.14 -7.44
N GLU A 297 10.30 15.47 -7.45
CA GLU A 297 11.60 16.12 -7.22
C GLU A 297 11.99 16.14 -5.74
N GLU A 298 11.04 16.31 -4.84
CA GLU A 298 11.25 16.22 -3.38
C GLU A 298 11.70 14.82 -3.00
N LEU A 299 10.96 13.78 -3.45
CA LEU A 299 11.35 12.39 -3.21
C LEU A 299 12.76 12.11 -3.74
N LYS A 300 13.07 12.52 -4.97
CA LYS A 300 14.38 12.31 -5.58
C LYS A 300 15.48 13.02 -4.77
N SER A 301 15.26 14.25 -4.36
CA SER A 301 16.24 15.04 -3.60
C SER A 301 16.48 14.45 -2.20
N MET A 302 15.43 14.04 -1.51
CA MET A 302 15.52 13.40 -0.20
C MET A 302 16.25 12.05 -0.28
N ILE A 303 15.96 11.23 -1.30
CA ILE A 303 16.66 9.94 -1.52
C ILE A 303 18.15 10.16 -1.80
N LEU A 304 18.49 11.16 -2.63
CA LEU A 304 19.88 11.49 -2.92
C LEU A 304 20.64 11.96 -1.68
N ALA A 305 20.01 12.78 -0.83
CA ALA A 305 20.63 13.25 0.41
C ALA A 305 20.86 12.12 1.43
N ASP A 306 19.98 11.11 1.44
CA ASP A 306 20.10 9.95 2.34
C ASP A 306 21.03 8.83 1.83
N SER A 307 21.50 8.94 0.59
CA SER A 307 22.38 7.94 -0.02
C SER A 307 23.78 7.93 0.63
N LEU A 308 24.34 6.75 0.86
CA LEU A 308 25.71 6.57 1.35
C LEU A 308 26.71 6.54 0.17
N SER A 309 27.90 7.13 0.35
CA SER A 309 28.91 7.22 -0.71
C SER A 309 29.36 5.85 -1.22
N ARG A 310 29.52 5.75 -2.54
CA ARG A 310 30.01 4.59 -3.29
C ARG A 310 31.40 4.18 -2.77
N LYS A 311 31.54 2.98 -2.19
CA LYS A 311 32.87 2.40 -2.00
C LYS A 311 33.39 1.98 -3.39
N PRO A 312 34.68 2.23 -3.74
CA PRO A 312 35.22 1.87 -5.05
C PRO A 312 35.03 0.38 -5.40
N ASP A 313 35.07 -0.47 -4.38
CA ASP A 313 35.04 -1.93 -4.53
C ASP A 313 33.66 -2.55 -4.29
N ASN A 314 32.63 -1.74 -3.94
CA ASN A 314 31.30 -2.24 -3.63
C ASN A 314 30.24 -1.56 -4.48
N LEU A 315 29.66 -2.32 -5.41
CA LEU A 315 28.61 -1.93 -6.34
C LEU A 315 27.20 -1.93 -5.70
N ASP A 316 27.11 -1.90 -4.36
CA ASP A 316 25.84 -1.95 -3.64
C ASP A 316 25.28 -0.55 -3.39
N PHE A 317 24.01 -0.30 -3.71
CA PHE A 317 23.31 0.92 -3.30
C PHE A 317 22.88 0.82 -1.83
N GLU A 318 23.48 1.65 -0.97
CA GLU A 318 23.11 1.77 0.44
C GLU A 318 22.51 3.15 0.75
N TYR A 319 21.46 3.13 1.57
CA TYR A 319 20.75 4.31 2.08
C TYR A 319 20.81 4.28 3.62
N GLY A 320 20.27 5.28 4.32
CA GLY A 320 20.33 5.34 5.78
C GLY A 320 21.41 6.24 6.36
N ARG A 321 21.91 7.20 5.58
CA ARG A 321 22.83 8.24 6.06
C ARG A 321 22.19 9.08 7.16
N SER A 322 20.94 9.49 6.97
CA SER A 322 20.22 10.44 7.80
C SER A 322 19.76 9.81 9.13
N GLN A 323 19.72 10.60 10.20
CA GLN A 323 19.22 10.14 11.50
C GLN A 323 17.69 10.10 11.50
N ILE A 324 17.07 9.36 12.42
CA ILE A 324 15.61 9.43 12.60
C ILE A 324 15.27 10.77 13.26
N CYS A 325 14.23 11.45 12.77
CA CYS A 325 13.69 12.68 13.35
C CYS A 325 13.42 12.48 14.84
N GLN A 326 14.02 13.30 15.70
CA GLN A 326 13.69 13.30 17.11
C GLN A 326 12.35 14.02 17.35
N PRO A 327 11.49 13.53 18.24
CA PRO A 327 10.31 14.28 18.65
C PRO A 327 10.79 15.61 19.24
N LYS A 328 10.32 16.73 18.67
CA LYS A 328 10.62 18.07 19.20
C LYS A 328 10.15 18.11 20.65
N ARG A 329 11.09 18.05 21.60
CA ARG A 329 10.79 18.23 23.03
C ARG A 329 10.16 19.61 23.17
N GLY A 330 8.87 19.66 23.48
CA GLY A 330 8.17 20.91 23.77
C GLY A 330 8.91 21.62 24.89
N GLY A 331 9.50 22.77 24.57
CA GLY A 331 10.15 23.64 25.55
C GLY A 331 9.09 24.22 26.47
N ALA A 332 8.77 23.52 27.55
CA ALA A 332 8.11 24.11 28.70
C ALA A 332 9.11 25.11 29.31
N LYS A 333 8.99 26.39 28.92
CA LYS A 333 9.61 27.48 29.67
C LYS A 333 8.99 27.45 31.07
N SER A 334 9.72 26.92 32.04
CA SER A 334 9.48 27.17 33.45
C SER A 334 9.63 28.67 33.69
N LYS A 335 8.51 29.39 33.74
CA LYS A 335 8.47 30.67 34.45
C LYS A 335 8.44 30.33 35.93
N SER A 336 9.61 30.32 36.58
CA SER A 336 9.70 30.48 38.02
C SER A 336 9.43 31.96 38.33
N GLY A 337 8.28 32.20 38.96
CA GLY A 337 8.04 33.44 39.71
C GLY A 337 8.75 33.42 41.05
#